data_AF-A0A3D2TV63-F1
#
_entry.id   AF-A0A3D2TV63-F1
#
_cell.length_a   1.000
_cell.length_b   1.000
_cell.length_c   1.000
_cell.angle_alpha   90.00
_cell.angle_beta   90.00
_cell.angle_gamma   90.00
#
_symmetry.space_group_name_H-M   'P 1'
#
loop_
_entity.id
_entity.type
_entity.pdbx_description
1 polymer ?
#
loop_
_entity_poly.entity_id
_entity_poly.type
_entity_poly.pdbx_seq_one_letter_code
_entity_poly.pdbx_strand_id
1 'polypeptide(L)' 'MQLEKNETQKVFEIWLSKAEKQMVDENNSLSKLIDICNQMGYKPVVFVSGSNDLIAGTTAIIDRRIKRKAVA' A
#
# COMPACT_ATOMS: atom_id res chain seq x y z
N MET A 1 8.10 -2.37 11.18
CA MET A 1 7.08 -1.49 10.61
C MET A 1 7.67 -0.11 10.68
N GLN A 2 7.63 0.63 9.59
CA GLN A 2 8.17 1.98 9.50
C GLN A 2 7.05 2.93 9.07
N LEU A 3 6.95 4.06 9.74
CA LEU A 3 5.92 5.07 9.52
C LEU A 3 6.60 6.38 9.13
N GLU A 4 6.30 6.90 7.95
CA GLU A 4 6.87 8.16 7.47
C GLU A 4 5.78 9.18 7.18
N LYS A 5 6.03 10.42 7.59
CA LYS A 5 5.08 11.53 7.40
C LYS A 5 5.63 12.47 6.35
N ASN A 6 4.93 12.57 5.22
CA ASN A 6 5.23 13.51 4.16
C ASN A 6 4.30 14.73 4.28
N GLU A 7 4.82 15.80 4.89
CA GLU A 7 4.08 17.05 5.11
C GLU A 7 3.71 17.76 3.81
N THR A 8 4.60 17.73 2.81
CA THR A 8 4.42 18.44 1.53
C THR A 8 3.26 17.87 0.73
N GLN A 9 3.11 16.55 0.71
CA GLN A 9 2.05 15.87 -0.03
C GLN A 9 0.84 15.52 0.84
N LYS A 10 0.90 15.82 2.15
CA LYS A 10 -0.09 15.37 3.16
C LYS A 10 -0.34 13.86 3.06
N VAL A 11 0.75 13.10 2.96
CA VAL A 11 0.73 11.64 2.88
C VAL A 11 1.36 11.06 4.15
N PHE A 12 0.80 9.94 4.61
CA PHE A 12 1.37 9.14 5.69
C PHE A 12 1.70 7.75 5.15
N GLU A 13 2.99 7.44 5.04
CA GLU A 13 3.48 6.21 4.46
C GLU A 13 3.66 5.15 5.55
N ILE A 14 3.08 3.98 5.32
CA ILE A 14 3.07 2.85 6.24
C ILE A 14 3.82 1.71 5.55
N TRP A 15 5.08 1.53 5.92
CA TRP A 15 5.97 0.51 5.38
C TRP A 15 5.92 -0.73 6.26
N LEU A 16 5.46 -1.84 5.68
CA LEU A 16 5.27 -3.12 6.34
C LEU A 16 6.11 -4.18 5.63
N SER A 17 6.79 -5.04 6.39
CA SER A 17 7.21 -6.34 5.84
C SER A 17 6.00 -7.27 5.66
N LYS A 18 6.17 -8.37 4.93
CA LYS A 18 5.11 -9.39 4.80
C LYS A 18 4.64 -9.95 6.15
N ALA A 19 5.58 -10.25 7.06
CA ALA A 19 5.25 -10.76 8.39
C ALA A 19 4.45 -9.72 9.19
N GLU A 20 4.85 -8.45 9.07
CA GLU A 20 4.13 -7.36 9.71
C GLU A 20 2.74 -7.22 9.14
N LYS A 21 2.57 -7.17 7.81
CA LYS A 21 1.25 -7.13 7.16
C LYS A 21 0.31 -8.20 7.72
N GLN A 22 0.78 -9.44 7.79
CA GLN A 22 0.00 -10.54 8.33
C GLN A 22 -0.42 -10.27 9.79
N MET A 23 0.51 -9.83 10.63
CA MET A 23 0.19 -9.46 12.02
C MET A 23 -0.77 -8.26 12.13
N VAL A 24 -0.64 -7.24 11.28
CA VAL A 24 -1.53 -6.05 11.33
C VAL A 24 -2.93 -6.37 10.82
N ASP A 25 -3.05 -7.27 9.83
CA ASP A 25 -4.32 -7.75 9.28
C ASP A 25 -5.03 -8.65 10.32
N GLU A 26 -4.30 -9.59 10.96
CA GLU A 26 -4.83 -10.46 12.01
C GLU A 26 -5.37 -9.69 13.22
N ASN A 27 -4.71 -8.58 13.59
CA ASN A 27 -5.11 -7.75 14.73
C ASN A 27 -6.06 -6.59 14.37
N ASN A 28 -6.47 -6.48 13.10
CA ASN A 28 -7.24 -5.35 12.58
C ASN A 28 -6.65 -3.97 12.97
N SER A 29 -5.32 -3.90 13.05
CA SER A 29 -4.60 -2.70 13.49
C SER A 29 -4.34 -1.74 12.33
N LEU A 30 -4.37 -2.23 11.08
CA LEU A 30 -4.12 -1.42 9.89
C LEU A 30 -5.29 -0.46 9.60
N SER A 31 -6.53 -0.92 9.79
CA SER A 31 -7.73 -0.10 9.64
C SER A 31 -7.74 1.09 10.61
N LYS A 32 -7.40 0.84 11.89
CA LYS A 32 -7.27 1.89 12.91
C LYS A 32 -6.20 2.92 12.55
N LEU A 33 -5.06 2.47 12.02
CA LEU A 33 -3.99 3.37 11.55
C LEU A 33 -4.47 4.25 10.39
N ILE A 34 -5.18 3.66 9.42
CA ILE A 34 -5.78 4.40 8.30
C ILE A 34 -6.77 5.46 8.80
N ASP A 35 -7.64 5.12 9.75
CA ASP A 35 -8.61 6.05 10.33
C ASP A 35 -7.93 7.22 11.04
N ILE A 36 -6.88 6.94 11.83
CA ILE A 36 -6.09 7.98 12.50
C ILE A 36 -5.43 8.90 11.46
N CYS A 37 -4.82 8.36 10.41
CA CYS A 37 -4.23 9.17 9.33
C CYS A 37 -5.27 10.09 8.67
N ASN A 38 -6.45 9.55 8.36
CA ASN A 38 -7.54 10.31 7.76
C ASN A 38 -8.04 11.43 8.70
N GLN A 39 -8.20 11.16 9.99
CA GLN A 39 -8.60 12.16 10.99
C GLN A 39 -7.57 13.29 11.13
N MET A 40 -6.29 12.99 10.96
CA MET A 40 -5.22 14.00 10.95
C MET A 40 -5.12 14.78 9.63
N GLY A 41 -5.96 14.47 8.64
CA GLY A 41 -5.94 15.10 7.32
C GLY A 41 -4.81 14.61 6.40
N TYR A 42 -4.25 13.43 6.67
CA TYR A 42 -3.26 12.80 5.82
C TYR A 42 -3.90 11.67 5.01
N LYS A 43 -3.44 11.50 3.78
CA LYS A 43 -3.75 10.34 2.96
C LYS A 43 -2.83 9.18 3.38
N PRO A 44 -3.35 8.08 3.95
CA PRO A 44 -2.53 6.91 4.25
C PRO A 44 -2.15 6.17 2.97
N VAL A 45 -0.88 5.77 2.86
CA VAL A 45 -0.36 4.95 1.76
C VAL A 45 0.41 3.79 2.38
N VAL A 46 0.00 2.56 2.06
CA VAL A 46 0.61 1.36 2.62
C VAL A 46 1.53 0.74 1.59
N PHE A 47 2.80 0.58 1.97
CA PHE A 47 3.82 -0.11 1.18
C PHE A 47 4.16 -1.42 1.88
N VAL A 48 4.07 -2.53 1.14
CA VAL A 48 4.41 -3.85 1.66
C VAL A 48 5.70 -4.29 0.98
N SER A 49 6.78 -4.42 1.74
CA SER A 49 8.05 -4.94 1.23
C SER A 49 7.99 -6.46 1.18
N GLY A 50 7.95 -6.96 -0.05
CA GLY A 50 8.07 -8.37 -0.39
C GLY A 50 8.45 -8.49 -1.87
N SER A 51 9.38 -9.40 -2.19
CA SER A 51 9.82 -9.68 -3.58
C SER A 51 8.66 -10.00 -4.53
N ASN A 52 7.54 -10.51 -4.00
CA ASN A 52 6.35 -10.87 -4.77
C ASN A 52 5.41 -9.70 -5.10
N ASP A 53 5.43 -8.59 -4.36
CA ASP A 53 4.54 -7.44 -4.63
C ASP A 53 5.05 -6.59 -5.80
N LEU A 54 6.37 -6.53 -6.00
CA LEU A 54 6.95 -5.94 -7.20
C LEU A 54 6.55 -6.74 -8.45
N ILE A 55 6.56 -8.08 -8.36
CA ILE A 55 6.15 -8.97 -9.45
C ILE A 55 4.63 -8.89 -9.66
N ALA A 56 3.81 -8.98 -8.61
CA ALA A 56 2.35 -8.91 -8.73
C ALA A 56 1.88 -7.56 -9.26
N GLY A 57 2.45 -6.45 -8.78
CA GLY A 57 2.18 -5.11 -9.29
C GLY A 57 2.62 -4.94 -10.75
N THR A 58 3.82 -5.43 -11.10
CA THR A 58 4.36 -5.37 -12.47
C THR A 58 3.53 -6.23 -13.44
N THR A 59 3.17 -7.46 -13.07
CA THR A 59 2.31 -8.35 -13.86
C THR A 59 0.92 -7.75 -14.05
N ALA A 60 0.31 -7.18 -13.00
CA ALA A 60 -1.00 -6.53 -13.11
C ALA A 60 -0.99 -5.31 -14.06
N ILE A 61 0.11 -4.55 -14.10
CA ILE A 61 0.29 -3.42 -15.02
C ILE A 61 0.48 -3.92 -16.47
N ILE A 62 1.28 -4.97 -16.66
CA ILE A 62 1.54 -5.58 -17.98
C ILE A 62 0.25 -6.20 -18.55
N ASP A 63 -0.50 -6.97 -17.77
CA ASP A 63 -1.76 -7.60 -18.20
C ASP A 63 -2.83 -6.56 -18.60
N ARG A 64 -2.91 -5.44 -17.87
CA ARG A 64 -3.81 -4.33 -18.24
C ARG A 64 -3.43 -3.69 -19.56
N ARG A 65 -2.13 -3.59 -19.89
CA ARG A 65 -1.66 -3.07 -21.18
C ARG A 65 -1.96 -4.01 -22.33
N ILE A 66 -1.81 -5.32 -22.12
CA ILE A 66 -2.11 -6.34 -23.13
C ILE A 66 -3.62 -6.36 -23.44
N LYS A 67 -4.48 -6.35 -22.41
CA LYS A 67 -5.94 -6.30 -22.60
C LYS A 67 -6.44 -5.04 -23.30
N ARG A 68 -5.77 -3.89 -23.12
CA ARG A 68 -6.09 -2.65 -23.87
C ARG A 68 -5.61 -2.66 -25.32
N LYS A 69 -4.65 -3.52 -25.68
CA LYS A 69 -4.20 -3.70 -27.07
C LYS A 69 -5.02 -4.73 -27.84
N ALA A 70 -5.65 -5.68 -27.14
CA ALA A 70 -6.52 -6.70 -27.75
C ALA A 70 -7.93 -6.19 -28.10
N VAL A 71 -8.24 -4.94 -27.74
CA VAL A 71 -9.47 -4.24 -28.14
C VAL A 71 -9.08 -3.08 -29.05
N ALA A 72 -8.64 -3.42 -30.26
CA ALA A 72 -8.43 -2.52 -31.40
C ALA A 72 -8.64 -3.32 -32.69
#